data_AF-A0A4Q3E9C2-F1
#
_entry.id   AF-A0A4Q3E9C2-F1
#
_cell.length_a   1.000
_cell.length_b   1.000
_cell.length_c   1.000
_cell.angle_alpha   90.00
_cell.angle_beta   90.00
_cell.angle_gamma   90.00
#
_symmetry.space_group_name_H-M   'P 1'
#
loop_
_entity.id
_entity.type
_entity.pdbx_description
1 polymer ?
#
loop_
_entity_poly.entity_id
_entity_poly.type
_entity_poly.pdbx_seq_one_letter_code
_entity_poly.pdbx_strand_id
1 'polypeptide(L)'
;FVIEFDQPFINYGTWADKGKTIKAGDKALAGTAVGAYLQFKKGAKVTAKMATSYISQEQAYLTLKTEIKPKTTFDQTHKAATKVWNDLLGRIAVEGGTEEEKATFYSCLFRSNLFSRKFYDINEKGEPYYYSPYDEKIHNGYMYTDNGFWDTFRTQFPLDNILHPTMQGRYMQSLLDAQQQFGFFPAWSNPGMSGVMLGNHAMSLLADAWAKGIRNFDPHQALVAYVNEVTNKGPFGGSSGRDGWKDYFVSGFIPTDNVGEASAKTLELSYDDFCAYNLAKMTGDTYYQNMFERQMYNYKNVYDASVGFMRGRTRDGKWVPGFDPKEWGGAFTEGNSWQYSWSVFHDVKGLVELMGGDKAVQTKLDTFFNTTSDFKVGSYKQEIHEMTEMVLADMGQYAHGNQPCMHVSYLYNYVKQPWKTQHRVRAVMDKLYNAGPKGFPGDEDQGAMSSWYVISALGIYSVTPGTDQYVIGSPVFNKATVSLENGKKFTVIAENNSKKNVYIQSATLNGKDLQHNFIYHSDIMNGGTLVLKMGDQPNTQRGIAEEDRPFSVSK
;
A
#
# COMPACT_ATOMS: atom_id res chain seq x y z
N PHE A 1 -26.56 4.31 15.64
CA PHE A 1 -25.95 3.38 16.62
C PHE A 1 -26.97 2.98 17.68
N VAL A 2 -26.72 1.90 18.41
CA VAL A 2 -27.52 1.39 19.55
C VAL A 2 -26.59 1.08 20.72
N ILE A 3 -27.03 1.34 21.95
CA ILE A 3 -26.32 0.95 23.18
C ILE A 3 -27.30 0.31 24.16
N GLU A 4 -27.02 -0.92 24.62
CA GLU A 4 -27.77 -1.65 25.65
C GLU A 4 -27.00 -1.71 26.96
N PHE A 5 -27.67 -1.45 28.07
CA PHE A 5 -27.09 -1.46 29.41
C PHE A 5 -27.72 -2.55 30.28
N ASP A 6 -26.93 -3.15 31.17
CA ASP A 6 -27.37 -4.21 32.09
C ASP A 6 -27.84 -3.70 33.47
N GLN A 7 -27.78 -2.39 33.69
CA GLN A 7 -28.22 -1.73 34.91
C GLN A 7 -29.36 -0.75 34.64
N PRO A 8 -30.33 -0.60 35.57
CA PRO A 8 -31.40 0.38 35.43
C PRO A 8 -30.85 1.81 35.56
N PHE A 9 -31.42 2.72 34.77
CA PHE A 9 -31.15 4.15 34.88
C PHE A 9 -31.92 4.74 36.07
N ILE A 10 -31.23 5.43 36.97
CA ILE A 10 -31.86 6.16 38.09
C ILE A 10 -32.17 7.63 37.72
N ASN A 11 -31.50 8.14 36.69
CA ASN A 11 -31.79 9.43 36.07
C ASN A 11 -31.27 9.41 34.63
N TYR A 12 -31.82 10.24 33.78
CA TYR A 12 -31.42 10.37 32.38
C TYR A 12 -31.86 11.72 31.82
N GLY A 13 -31.27 12.11 30.69
CA GLY A 13 -31.72 13.28 29.95
C GLY A 13 -30.87 13.53 28.73
N THR A 14 -31.18 14.60 28.02
CA THR A 14 -30.47 15.01 26.81
C THR A 14 -29.69 16.30 27.05
N TRP A 15 -28.67 16.53 26.22
CA TRP A 15 -27.95 17.80 26.17
C TRP A 15 -27.78 18.30 24.74
N ALA A 16 -27.78 19.62 24.57
CA ALA A 16 -27.51 20.32 23.31
C ALA A 16 -26.38 21.35 23.50
N ASP A 17 -25.98 22.02 22.42
CA ASP A 17 -25.07 23.16 22.43
C ASP A 17 -23.72 22.86 23.11
N LYS A 18 -23.18 21.66 22.84
CA LYS A 18 -21.95 21.14 23.47
C LYS A 18 -22.04 21.08 25.00
N GLY A 19 -23.21 20.72 25.53
CA GLY A 19 -23.46 20.51 26.95
C GLY A 19 -23.96 21.74 27.72
N LYS A 20 -24.22 22.87 27.04
CA LYS A 20 -24.72 24.10 27.70
C LYS A 20 -26.19 24.03 28.07
N THR A 21 -26.97 23.25 27.33
CA THR A 21 -28.41 23.09 27.54
C THR A 21 -28.67 21.65 27.96
N ILE A 22 -29.13 21.42 29.20
CA ILE A 22 -29.44 20.08 29.74
C ILE A 22 -30.94 19.98 30.02
N LYS A 23 -31.58 18.92 29.54
CA LYS A 23 -33.00 18.62 29.80
C LYS A 23 -33.12 17.28 30.50
N ALA A 24 -33.35 17.32 31.82
CA ALA A 24 -33.59 16.13 32.62
C ALA A 24 -34.92 15.46 32.27
N GLY A 25 -34.94 14.12 32.26
CA GLY A 25 -36.10 13.30 31.91
C GLY A 25 -36.42 13.24 30.42
N ASP A 26 -35.69 13.96 29.57
CA ASP A 26 -35.89 13.98 28.13
C ASP A 26 -35.36 12.67 27.49
N LYS A 27 -36.11 12.14 26.53
CA LYS A 27 -35.84 10.82 25.90
C LYS A 27 -35.34 10.91 24.47
N ALA A 28 -35.55 12.04 23.81
CA ALA A 28 -35.21 12.23 22.42
C ALA A 28 -34.82 13.68 22.17
N LEU A 29 -33.74 13.86 21.41
CA LEU A 29 -33.28 15.18 20.99
C LEU A 29 -32.67 15.05 19.60
N ALA A 30 -33.03 15.96 18.72
CA ALA A 30 -32.46 16.10 17.39
C ALA A 30 -31.83 17.49 17.24
N GLY A 31 -30.66 17.56 16.61
CA GLY A 31 -29.89 18.79 16.46
C GLY A 31 -28.47 18.50 15.96
N THR A 32 -27.66 19.55 15.83
CA THR A 32 -26.32 19.48 15.23
C THR A 32 -25.24 18.97 16.20
N ALA A 33 -25.38 19.25 17.50
CA ALA A 33 -24.44 18.83 18.53
C ALA A 33 -25.21 18.42 19.79
N VAL A 34 -25.68 17.18 19.77
CA VAL A 34 -26.58 16.63 20.79
C VAL A 34 -25.97 15.39 21.43
N GLY A 35 -26.40 15.08 22.65
CA GLY A 35 -26.11 13.80 23.28
C GLY A 35 -27.06 13.50 24.42
N ALA A 36 -26.82 12.39 25.10
CA ALA A 36 -27.58 11.93 26.24
C ALA A 36 -26.66 11.71 27.44
N TYR A 37 -27.21 11.85 28.64
CA TYR A 37 -26.58 11.38 29.87
C TYR A 37 -27.47 10.33 30.53
N LEU A 38 -26.81 9.35 31.16
CA LEU A 38 -27.44 8.27 31.90
C LEU A 38 -26.79 8.23 33.29
N GLN A 39 -27.61 8.11 34.33
CA GLN A 39 -27.15 7.95 35.70
C GLN A 39 -27.50 6.56 36.20
N PHE A 40 -26.52 5.89 36.79
CA PHE A 40 -26.67 4.59 37.44
C PHE A 40 -26.51 4.71 38.95
N LYS A 41 -26.93 3.69 39.69
CA LYS A 41 -26.72 3.62 41.13
C LYS A 41 -25.22 3.71 41.45
N LYS A 42 -24.84 4.51 42.46
CA LYS A 42 -23.46 4.62 42.92
C LYS A 42 -22.90 3.23 43.27
N GLY A 43 -21.73 2.91 42.73
CA GLY A 43 -21.07 1.62 42.92
C GLY A 43 -21.57 0.49 42.01
N ALA A 44 -22.52 0.75 41.10
CA ALA A 44 -22.93 -0.23 40.11
C ALA A 44 -21.79 -0.52 39.12
N LYS A 45 -21.58 -1.80 38.81
CA LYS A 45 -20.81 -2.23 37.64
C LYS A 45 -21.76 -2.26 36.45
N VAL A 46 -21.45 -1.47 35.43
CA VAL A 46 -22.30 -1.29 34.25
C VAL A 46 -21.60 -1.88 33.04
N THR A 47 -22.31 -2.75 32.32
CA THR A 47 -21.91 -3.23 30.98
C THR A 47 -22.68 -2.44 29.94
N ALA A 48 -21.98 -1.87 28.96
CA ALA A 48 -22.57 -1.24 27.79
C ALA A 48 -22.21 -2.05 26.54
N LYS A 49 -23.23 -2.56 25.84
CA LYS A 49 -23.07 -3.25 24.55
C LYS A 49 -23.48 -2.31 23.45
N MET A 50 -22.63 -2.11 22.45
CA MET A 50 -22.85 -1.12 21.40
C MET A 50 -22.65 -1.73 20.03
N ALA A 51 -23.48 -1.30 19.08
CA ALA A 51 -23.29 -1.54 17.65
C ALA A 51 -23.70 -0.30 16.85
N THR A 52 -23.17 -0.20 15.64
CA THR A 52 -23.47 0.87 14.68
C THR A 52 -23.84 0.25 13.34
N SER A 53 -24.58 0.99 12.51
CA SER A 53 -24.73 0.68 11.09
C SER A 53 -24.88 1.99 10.32
N TYR A 54 -24.42 2.01 9.07
CA TYR A 54 -24.62 3.12 8.14
C TYR A 54 -25.96 3.03 7.41
N ILE A 55 -26.72 1.96 7.63
CA ILE A 55 -27.92 1.62 6.87
C ILE A 55 -29.17 2.10 7.62
N SER A 56 -29.39 1.55 8.82
CA SER A 56 -30.53 1.93 9.66
C SER A 56 -30.32 1.60 11.14
N GLN A 57 -31.25 2.04 11.98
CA GLN A 57 -31.29 1.68 13.39
C GLN A 57 -31.62 0.19 13.57
N GLU A 58 -32.52 -0.36 12.77
CA GLU A 58 -32.90 -1.77 12.76
C GLU A 58 -31.70 -2.66 12.43
N GLN A 59 -30.91 -2.29 11.43
CA GLN A 59 -29.67 -3.00 11.12
C GLN A 59 -28.67 -2.92 12.29
N ALA A 60 -28.53 -1.76 12.96
CA ALA A 60 -27.65 -1.66 14.12
C ALA A 60 -28.11 -2.60 15.27
N TYR A 61 -29.42 -2.75 15.49
CA TYR A 61 -29.97 -3.74 16.43
C TYR A 61 -29.72 -5.18 15.99
N LEU A 62 -29.83 -5.48 14.69
CA LEU A 62 -29.52 -6.79 14.15
C LEU A 62 -28.05 -7.13 14.40
N THR A 63 -27.12 -6.25 14.02
CA THR A 63 -25.68 -6.38 14.25
C THR A 63 -25.37 -6.60 15.74
N LEU A 64 -26.00 -5.83 16.64
CA LEU A 64 -25.81 -6.03 18.08
C LEU A 64 -26.21 -7.44 18.52
N LYS A 65 -27.39 -7.91 18.09
CA LYS A 65 -27.93 -9.23 18.49
C LYS A 65 -27.14 -10.40 17.90
N THR A 66 -26.60 -10.26 16.70
CA THR A 66 -25.86 -11.31 15.99
C THR A 66 -24.42 -11.41 16.49
N GLU A 67 -23.71 -10.28 16.62
CA GLU A 67 -22.30 -10.25 17.02
C GLU A 67 -22.11 -10.31 18.54
N ILE A 68 -22.96 -9.63 19.31
CA ILE A 68 -22.89 -9.57 20.78
C ILE A 68 -24.20 -10.08 21.39
N LYS A 69 -24.37 -11.41 21.41
CA LYS A 69 -25.56 -12.06 21.97
C LYS A 69 -25.96 -11.50 23.37
N PRO A 70 -27.25 -11.49 23.74
CA PRO A 70 -27.72 -10.84 24.97
C PRO A 70 -27.01 -11.26 26.26
N LYS A 71 -26.54 -12.51 26.35
CA LYS A 71 -25.83 -13.04 27.53
C LYS A 71 -24.30 -13.01 27.42
N THR A 72 -23.74 -12.46 26.34
CA THR A 72 -22.28 -12.33 26.17
C THR A 72 -21.71 -11.34 27.19
N THR A 73 -20.66 -11.75 27.88
CA THR A 73 -19.91 -10.94 28.85
C THR A 73 -18.72 -10.24 28.20
N PHE A 74 -18.18 -9.20 28.84
CA PHE A 74 -16.96 -8.53 28.37
C PHE A 74 -15.79 -9.52 28.17
N ASP A 75 -15.56 -10.42 29.13
CA ASP A 75 -14.45 -11.38 29.05
C ASP A 75 -14.61 -12.35 27.88
N GLN A 76 -15.84 -12.72 27.54
CA GLN A 76 -16.12 -13.56 26.36
C GLN A 76 -15.85 -12.79 25.06
N THR A 77 -16.27 -11.53 24.97
CA THR A 77 -15.95 -10.66 23.82
C THR A 77 -14.45 -10.44 23.69
N HIS A 78 -13.74 -10.17 24.79
CA HIS A 78 -12.30 -10.03 24.83
C HIS A 78 -11.59 -11.30 24.34
N LYS A 79 -11.95 -12.47 24.86
CA LYS A 79 -11.40 -13.77 24.41
C LYS A 79 -11.68 -14.04 22.93
N ALA A 80 -12.88 -13.70 22.44
CA ALA A 80 -13.22 -13.84 21.03
C ALA A 80 -12.34 -12.94 20.14
N ALA A 81 -12.15 -11.68 20.53
CA ALA A 81 -11.27 -10.75 19.83
C ALA A 81 -9.80 -11.21 19.85
N THR A 82 -9.29 -11.68 21.00
CA THR A 82 -7.95 -12.26 21.11
C THR A 82 -7.77 -13.44 20.16
N LYS A 83 -8.79 -14.30 20.02
CA LYS A 83 -8.73 -15.43 19.08
C LYS A 83 -8.65 -14.94 17.63
N VAL A 84 -9.49 -13.97 17.23
CA VAL A 84 -9.47 -13.40 15.88
C VAL A 84 -8.09 -12.87 15.53
N TRP A 85 -7.48 -12.09 16.44
CA TRP A 85 -6.13 -11.56 16.22
C TRP A 85 -5.07 -12.65 16.19
N ASN A 86 -5.10 -13.63 17.10
CA ASN A 86 -4.12 -14.72 17.09
C ASN A 86 -4.24 -15.61 15.84
N ASP A 87 -5.45 -15.86 15.34
CA ASP A 87 -5.66 -16.60 14.09
C ASP A 87 -5.08 -15.83 12.89
N LEU A 88 -5.22 -14.50 12.87
CA LEU A 88 -4.67 -13.64 11.81
C LEU A 88 -3.16 -13.53 11.90
N LEU A 89 -2.63 -13.12 13.06
CA LEU A 89 -1.20 -12.93 13.28
C LEU A 89 -0.45 -14.26 13.15
N GLY A 90 -1.07 -15.37 13.56
CA GLY A 90 -0.56 -16.73 13.41
C GLY A 90 -0.50 -17.22 11.96
N ARG A 91 -1.04 -16.49 10.97
CA ARG A 91 -0.83 -16.79 9.54
C ARG A 91 0.65 -16.70 9.18
N ILE A 92 1.44 -15.86 9.87
CA ILE A 92 2.90 -15.86 9.75
C ILE A 92 3.52 -16.20 11.10
N ALA A 93 4.09 -17.40 11.20
CA ALA A 93 4.86 -17.82 12.35
C ALA A 93 6.35 -17.54 12.09
N VAL A 94 6.98 -16.70 12.93
CA VAL A 94 8.42 -16.41 12.85
C VAL A 94 9.18 -17.11 13.98
N GLU A 95 10.35 -17.64 13.67
CA GLU A 95 11.25 -18.34 14.59
C GLU A 95 12.69 -17.79 14.44
N GLY A 96 13.40 -17.71 15.56
CA GLY A 96 14.64 -16.96 15.66
C GLY A 96 14.41 -15.46 15.84
N GLY A 97 15.47 -14.66 15.67
CA GLY A 97 15.45 -13.23 15.99
C GLY A 97 15.31 -12.92 17.48
N THR A 98 15.37 -11.63 17.81
CA THR A 98 15.20 -11.06 19.14
C THR A 98 13.72 -10.83 19.46
N GLU A 99 13.39 -10.66 20.74
CA GLU A 99 12.02 -10.32 21.14
C GLU A 99 11.58 -8.96 20.62
N GLU A 100 12.51 -8.00 20.46
CA GLU A 100 12.21 -6.69 19.86
C GLU A 100 11.87 -6.81 18.36
N GLU A 101 12.60 -7.63 17.61
CA GLU A 101 12.29 -7.89 16.19
C GLU A 101 10.92 -8.57 16.03
N LYS A 102 10.58 -9.51 16.93
CA LYS A 102 9.25 -10.13 16.94
C LYS A 102 8.15 -9.13 17.30
N ALA A 103 8.37 -8.30 18.32
CA ALA A 103 7.41 -7.27 18.73
C ALA A 103 7.17 -6.26 17.61
N THR A 104 8.23 -5.82 16.93
CA THR A 104 8.14 -4.96 15.75
C THR A 104 7.37 -5.65 14.62
N PHE A 105 7.75 -6.88 14.27
CA PHE A 105 7.08 -7.66 13.22
C PHE A 105 5.59 -7.84 13.46
N TYR A 106 5.17 -8.27 14.65
CA TYR A 106 3.76 -8.50 14.94
C TYR A 106 2.96 -7.20 15.11
N SER A 107 3.61 -6.10 15.52
CA SER A 107 2.99 -4.77 15.53
C SER A 107 2.73 -4.26 14.12
N CYS A 108 3.69 -4.43 13.21
CA CYS A 108 3.50 -4.13 11.79
C CYS A 108 2.44 -5.05 11.17
N LEU A 109 2.49 -6.37 11.41
CA LEU A 109 1.48 -7.29 10.87
C LEU A 109 0.05 -6.94 11.34
N PHE A 110 -0.10 -6.49 12.59
CA PHE A 110 -1.37 -5.95 13.08
C PHE A 110 -1.81 -4.71 12.27
N ARG A 111 -0.93 -3.72 12.09
CA ARG A 111 -1.22 -2.47 11.36
C ARG A 111 -1.56 -2.70 9.90
N SER A 112 -0.85 -3.61 9.22
CA SER A 112 -1.12 -4.04 7.84
C SER A 112 -2.54 -4.58 7.61
N ASN A 113 -3.24 -4.96 8.69
CA ASN A 113 -4.52 -5.67 8.65
C ASN A 113 -5.71 -4.87 9.22
N LEU A 114 -5.53 -3.55 9.42
CA LEU A 114 -6.62 -2.67 9.86
C LEU A 114 -7.41 -2.08 8.71
N PHE A 115 -6.72 -1.73 7.63
CA PHE A 115 -7.29 -1.14 6.43
C PHE A 115 -7.26 -2.14 5.27
N SER A 116 -8.09 -1.99 4.25
CA SER A 116 -9.29 -1.15 4.27
C SER A 116 -10.35 -1.75 5.16
N ARG A 117 -11.12 -0.91 5.86
CA ARG A 117 -12.18 -1.43 6.71
C ARG A 117 -13.30 -2.03 5.86
N LYS A 118 -13.94 -3.08 6.37
CA LYS A 118 -15.22 -3.53 5.85
C LYS A 118 -16.24 -2.40 5.97
N PHE A 119 -16.96 -2.13 4.89
CA PHE A 119 -18.00 -1.11 4.83
C PHE A 119 -19.34 -1.71 4.39
N TYR A 120 -19.64 -2.90 4.90
CA TYR A 120 -20.89 -3.61 4.68
C TYR A 120 -21.40 -4.20 5.99
N ASP A 121 -22.72 -4.32 6.09
CA ASP A 121 -23.43 -5.05 7.13
C ASP A 121 -23.89 -6.42 6.60
N ILE A 122 -24.33 -7.28 7.52
CA ILE A 122 -24.97 -8.57 7.18
C ILE A 122 -26.47 -8.46 7.47
N ASN A 123 -27.31 -8.72 6.46
CA ASN A 123 -28.77 -8.65 6.58
C ASN A 123 -29.32 -9.87 7.36
N GLU A 124 -30.65 -9.90 7.59
CA GLU A 124 -31.31 -11.00 8.32
C GLU A 124 -31.18 -12.37 7.63
N LYS A 125 -30.91 -12.41 6.33
CA LYS A 125 -30.67 -13.63 5.55
C LYS A 125 -29.21 -14.11 5.61
N GLY A 126 -28.33 -13.35 6.25
CA GLY A 126 -26.89 -13.66 6.30
C GLY A 126 -26.11 -13.18 5.07
N GLU A 127 -26.67 -12.28 4.27
CA GLU A 127 -26.06 -11.77 3.04
C GLU A 127 -25.45 -10.37 3.26
N PRO A 128 -24.31 -10.06 2.61
CA PRO A 128 -23.66 -8.76 2.74
C PRO A 128 -24.40 -7.69 1.93
N TYR A 129 -24.52 -6.49 2.51
CA TYR A 129 -25.08 -5.31 1.85
C TYR A 129 -24.58 -4.03 2.52
N TYR A 130 -24.65 -2.89 1.83
CA TYR A 130 -24.03 -1.65 2.30
C TYR A 130 -24.80 -0.42 1.88
N TYR A 131 -24.67 0.64 2.68
CA TYR A 131 -24.97 2.00 2.26
C TYR A 131 -23.75 2.54 1.52
N SER A 132 -23.89 2.83 0.23
CA SER A 132 -22.79 3.31 -0.60
C SER A 132 -22.39 4.72 -0.18
N PRO A 133 -21.10 4.96 0.12
CA PRO A 133 -20.60 6.30 0.36
C PRO A 133 -20.39 7.08 -0.96
N TYR A 134 -20.75 6.50 -2.10
CA TYR A 134 -20.51 7.07 -3.43
C TYR A 134 -21.79 7.59 -4.09
N ASP A 135 -22.91 6.86 -3.96
CA ASP A 135 -24.21 7.26 -4.54
C ASP A 135 -25.34 7.42 -3.50
N GLU A 136 -25.01 7.26 -2.21
CA GLU A 136 -25.93 7.38 -1.07
C GLU A 136 -27.13 6.42 -1.11
N LYS A 137 -27.01 5.27 -1.80
CA LYS A 137 -28.04 4.23 -1.86
C LYS A 137 -27.60 2.94 -1.18
N ILE A 138 -28.57 2.06 -0.93
CA ILE A 138 -28.32 0.72 -0.40
C ILE A 138 -28.09 -0.25 -1.57
N HIS A 139 -27.00 -1.00 -1.51
CA HIS A 139 -26.61 -2.02 -2.49
C HIS A 139 -26.34 -3.35 -1.82
N ASN A 140 -26.54 -4.44 -2.56
CA ASN A 140 -26.12 -5.78 -2.13
C ASN A 140 -24.63 -5.99 -2.43
N GLY A 141 -23.97 -6.86 -1.67
CA GLY A 141 -22.57 -7.22 -1.89
C GLY A 141 -21.63 -6.61 -0.87
N TYR A 142 -20.36 -6.48 -1.26
CA TYR A 142 -19.29 -6.04 -0.38
C TYR A 142 -18.83 -4.63 -0.75
N MET A 143 -18.49 -3.84 0.26
CA MET A 143 -17.84 -2.55 0.07
C MET A 143 -16.70 -2.40 1.08
N TYR A 144 -15.63 -1.73 0.68
CA TYR A 144 -14.47 -1.41 1.51
C TYR A 144 -14.10 0.07 1.31
N THR A 145 -13.54 0.69 2.35
CA THR A 145 -13.15 2.11 2.32
C THR A 145 -12.07 2.42 3.35
N ASP A 146 -11.67 3.69 3.45
CA ASP A 146 -10.59 4.23 4.28
C ASP A 146 -9.20 3.81 3.79
N ASN A 147 -8.90 4.01 2.51
CA ASN A 147 -7.60 3.64 1.94
C ASN A 147 -7.17 4.59 0.83
N GLY A 148 -5.88 4.91 0.82
CA GLY A 148 -5.18 5.71 -0.19
C GLY A 148 -4.32 4.80 -1.04
N PHE A 149 -4.70 4.60 -2.30
CA PHE A 149 -4.01 3.63 -3.13
C PHE A 149 -2.60 4.06 -3.48
N TRP A 150 -2.29 5.36 -3.50
CA TRP A 150 -0.94 5.88 -3.67
C TRP A 150 0.06 5.33 -2.63
N ASP A 151 -0.43 5.04 -1.43
CA ASP A 151 0.33 4.40 -0.36
C ASP A 151 0.37 2.88 -0.53
N THR A 152 -0.81 2.29 -0.63
CA THR A 152 -1.00 0.87 -0.31
C THR A 152 -0.80 -0.07 -1.49
N PHE A 153 -0.82 0.43 -2.74
CA PHE A 153 -0.56 -0.40 -3.92
C PHE A 153 0.84 -1.05 -3.88
N ARG A 154 1.78 -0.38 -3.21
CA ARG A 154 3.21 -0.71 -3.20
C ARG A 154 3.49 -1.96 -2.38
N THR A 155 2.80 -2.13 -1.25
CA THR A 155 3.19 -3.08 -0.21
C THR A 155 2.02 -3.82 0.42
N GLN A 156 0.96 -3.10 0.80
CA GLN A 156 -0.17 -3.68 1.52
C GLN A 156 -0.96 -4.63 0.65
N PHE A 157 -1.44 -4.18 -0.52
CA PHE A 157 -2.19 -5.04 -1.43
C PHE A 157 -1.37 -6.24 -1.94
N PRO A 158 -0.07 -6.09 -2.27
CA PRO A 158 0.79 -7.24 -2.55
C PRO A 158 0.90 -8.25 -1.39
N LEU A 159 0.98 -7.80 -0.14
CA LEU A 159 0.98 -8.69 1.03
C LEU A 159 -0.36 -9.42 1.17
N ASP A 160 -1.46 -8.69 0.99
CA ASP A 160 -2.81 -9.26 1.05
C ASP A 160 -3.09 -10.27 -0.06
N ASN A 161 -2.47 -10.12 -1.23
CA ASN A 161 -2.56 -11.13 -2.29
C ASN A 161 -1.96 -12.48 -1.87
N ILE A 162 -1.05 -12.50 -0.88
CA ILE A 162 -0.55 -13.73 -0.25
C ILE A 162 -1.46 -14.15 0.91
N LEU A 163 -1.77 -13.22 1.82
CA LEU A 163 -2.39 -13.55 3.10
C LEU A 163 -3.91 -13.64 3.05
N HIS A 164 -4.57 -12.83 2.24
CA HIS A 164 -6.01 -12.61 2.22
C HIS A 164 -6.64 -12.66 0.81
N PRO A 165 -6.29 -13.62 -0.07
CA PRO A 165 -6.77 -13.64 -1.46
C PRO A 165 -8.30 -13.67 -1.60
N THR A 166 -9.03 -14.27 -0.64
CA THR A 166 -10.50 -14.25 -0.65
C THR A 166 -11.07 -12.85 -0.41
N MET A 167 -10.46 -12.10 0.52
CA MET A 167 -10.86 -10.72 0.80
C MET A 167 -10.51 -9.82 -0.37
N GLN A 168 -9.30 -9.95 -0.91
CA GLN A 168 -8.84 -9.23 -2.09
C GLN A 168 -9.79 -9.40 -3.28
N GLY A 169 -10.25 -10.63 -3.56
CA GLY A 169 -11.25 -10.86 -4.61
C GLY A 169 -12.56 -10.08 -4.41
N ARG A 170 -13.05 -9.98 -3.17
CA ARG A 170 -14.25 -9.17 -2.85
C ARG A 170 -13.96 -7.68 -2.97
N TYR A 171 -12.76 -7.26 -2.60
CA TYR A 171 -12.32 -5.87 -2.72
C TYR A 171 -12.30 -5.44 -4.19
N MET A 172 -11.67 -6.23 -5.07
CA MET A 172 -11.58 -5.90 -6.49
C MET A 172 -12.96 -5.72 -7.13
N GLN A 173 -13.93 -6.57 -6.79
CA GLN A 173 -15.31 -6.35 -7.21
C GLN A 173 -15.89 -5.05 -6.64
N SER A 174 -15.65 -4.75 -5.36
CA SER A 174 -16.13 -3.49 -4.76
C SER A 174 -15.54 -2.23 -5.39
N LEU A 175 -14.34 -2.30 -5.99
CA LEU A 175 -13.76 -1.18 -6.77
C LEU A 175 -14.58 -0.92 -8.03
N LEU A 176 -15.02 -1.97 -8.72
CA LEU A 176 -15.90 -1.85 -9.89
C LEU A 176 -17.27 -1.32 -9.48
N ASP A 177 -17.81 -1.78 -8.35
CA ASP A 177 -19.09 -1.29 -7.83
C ASP A 177 -18.98 0.20 -7.46
N ALA A 178 -17.91 0.61 -6.76
CA ALA A 178 -17.64 2.01 -6.44
C ALA A 178 -17.50 2.86 -7.70
N GLN A 179 -16.79 2.36 -8.73
CA GLN A 179 -16.65 3.06 -10.00
C GLN A 179 -18.00 3.23 -10.71
N GLN A 180 -18.87 2.22 -10.71
CA GLN A 180 -20.21 2.35 -11.29
C GLN A 180 -21.09 3.35 -10.52
N GLN A 181 -20.97 3.37 -9.19
CA GLN A 181 -21.78 4.23 -8.32
C GLN A 181 -21.33 5.69 -8.37
N PHE A 182 -20.02 5.93 -8.51
CA PHE A 182 -19.44 7.27 -8.50
C PHE A 182 -19.15 7.84 -9.90
N GLY A 183 -18.88 6.96 -10.86
CA GLY A 183 -18.35 7.29 -12.19
C GLY A 183 -16.81 7.18 -12.31
N PHE A 184 -16.08 7.23 -11.20
CA PHE A 184 -14.62 7.10 -11.14
C PHE A 184 -14.19 6.08 -10.07
N PHE A 185 -13.08 5.40 -10.29
CA PHE A 185 -12.46 4.55 -9.29
C PHE A 185 -12.01 5.38 -8.07
N PRO A 186 -12.18 4.87 -6.84
CA PRO A 186 -11.59 5.49 -5.66
C PRO A 186 -10.06 5.59 -5.81
N ALA A 187 -9.50 6.69 -5.29
CA ALA A 187 -8.06 6.87 -5.18
C ALA A 187 -7.63 7.04 -3.72
N TRP A 188 -8.20 8.02 -3.00
CA TRP A 188 -8.37 7.93 -1.55
C TRP A 188 -9.85 7.90 -1.21
N SER A 189 -10.25 6.96 -0.36
CA SER A 189 -11.62 6.87 0.15
C SER A 189 -11.65 7.10 1.67
N ASN A 190 -12.58 7.91 2.19
CA ASN A 190 -12.91 8.05 3.62
C ASN A 190 -14.24 8.81 3.88
N PRO A 191 -15.40 8.13 3.99
CA PRO A 191 -15.67 6.82 3.43
C PRO A 191 -15.94 6.89 1.91
N GLY A 192 -16.31 8.06 1.38
CA GLY A 192 -16.50 8.30 -0.05
C GLY A 192 -15.20 8.75 -0.71
N MET A 193 -15.27 9.10 -1.99
CA MET A 193 -14.12 9.62 -2.73
C MET A 193 -13.57 10.92 -2.10
N SER A 194 -12.24 11.02 -2.05
CA SER A 194 -11.51 12.28 -1.88
C SER A 194 -10.45 12.44 -2.98
N GLY A 195 -10.09 13.69 -3.29
CA GLY A 195 -9.19 14.03 -4.40
C GLY A 195 -7.71 14.00 -4.06
N VAL A 196 -7.31 13.03 -3.26
CA VAL A 196 -5.99 12.94 -2.67
C VAL A 196 -5.46 11.52 -2.98
N MET A 197 -4.17 11.20 -3.05
CA MET A 197 -3.07 12.02 -3.54
C MET A 197 -3.11 12.09 -5.07
N LEU A 198 -2.21 11.39 -5.77
CA LEU A 198 -2.10 11.37 -7.23
C LEU A 198 -2.06 9.92 -7.77
N GLY A 199 -2.13 9.78 -9.10
CA GLY A 199 -2.11 8.47 -9.79
C GLY A 199 -3.49 7.82 -9.88
N ASN A 200 -3.58 6.77 -10.70
CA ASN A 200 -4.80 5.95 -10.88
C ASN A 200 -4.55 4.50 -10.45
N HIS A 201 -3.99 4.35 -9.24
CA HIS A 201 -3.48 3.08 -8.70
C HIS A 201 -4.54 2.01 -8.42
N ALA A 202 -5.84 2.32 -8.51
CA ALA A 202 -6.88 1.28 -8.55
C ALA A 202 -6.63 0.27 -9.69
N MET A 203 -6.06 0.73 -10.81
CA MET A 203 -5.68 -0.15 -11.92
C MET A 203 -4.48 -1.05 -11.56
N SER A 204 -3.54 -0.57 -10.73
CA SER A 204 -2.46 -1.41 -10.19
C SER A 204 -3.01 -2.56 -9.35
N LEU A 205 -3.94 -2.26 -8.42
CA LEU A 205 -4.60 -3.27 -7.58
C LEU A 205 -5.28 -4.37 -8.42
N LEU A 206 -6.10 -3.96 -9.40
CA LEU A 206 -6.83 -4.88 -10.27
C LEU A 206 -5.88 -5.74 -11.12
N ALA A 207 -4.85 -5.12 -11.72
CA ALA A 207 -3.86 -5.83 -12.50
C ALA A 207 -3.02 -6.80 -11.64
N ASP A 208 -2.63 -6.40 -10.42
CA ASP A 208 -1.85 -7.22 -9.49
C ASP A 208 -2.64 -8.45 -9.02
N ALA A 209 -3.90 -8.24 -8.62
CA ALA A 209 -4.82 -9.31 -8.28
C ALA A 209 -4.97 -10.30 -9.44
N TRP A 210 -5.10 -9.80 -10.68
CA TRP A 210 -5.16 -10.66 -11.85
C TRP A 210 -3.83 -11.39 -12.12
N ALA A 211 -2.68 -10.73 -12.04
CA ALA A 211 -1.38 -11.40 -12.18
C ALA A 211 -1.19 -12.53 -11.15
N LYS A 212 -1.79 -12.38 -9.96
CA LYS A 212 -1.64 -13.28 -8.82
C LYS A 212 -2.77 -14.31 -8.64
N GLY A 213 -3.61 -14.49 -9.66
CA GLY A 213 -4.61 -15.58 -9.68
C GLY A 213 -5.95 -15.26 -9.02
N ILE A 214 -6.19 -14.02 -8.59
CA ILE A 214 -7.48 -13.57 -8.04
C ILE A 214 -8.37 -13.14 -9.23
N ARG A 215 -9.56 -13.74 -9.35
CA ARG A 215 -10.42 -13.70 -10.56
C ARG A 215 -11.87 -13.33 -10.28
N ASN A 216 -12.16 -12.74 -9.13
CA ASN A 216 -13.52 -12.49 -8.64
C ASN A 216 -14.22 -11.28 -9.27
N PHE A 217 -13.61 -10.64 -10.28
CA PHE A 217 -14.10 -9.44 -10.93
C PHE A 217 -13.95 -9.58 -12.45
N ASP A 218 -14.71 -8.80 -13.22
CA ASP A 218 -14.60 -8.76 -14.69
C ASP A 218 -13.45 -7.83 -15.11
N PRO A 219 -12.38 -8.36 -15.74
CA PRO A 219 -11.25 -7.54 -16.15
C PRO A 219 -11.57 -6.67 -17.38
N HIS A 220 -12.51 -7.07 -18.24
CA HIS A 220 -12.94 -6.22 -19.35
C HIS A 220 -13.69 -5.00 -18.81
N GLN A 221 -14.56 -5.21 -17.81
CA GLN A 221 -15.22 -4.11 -17.10
C GLN A 221 -14.18 -3.16 -16.46
N ALA A 222 -13.13 -3.70 -15.84
CA ALA A 222 -12.05 -2.89 -15.28
C ALA A 222 -11.36 -2.01 -16.35
N LEU A 223 -11.04 -2.58 -17.52
CA LEU A 223 -10.41 -1.85 -18.62
C LEU A 223 -11.34 -0.76 -19.19
N VAL A 224 -12.62 -1.07 -19.39
CA VAL A 224 -13.64 -0.10 -19.82
C VAL A 224 -13.74 1.05 -18.82
N ALA A 225 -13.83 0.74 -17.53
CA ALA A 225 -13.89 1.74 -16.47
C ALA A 225 -12.62 2.61 -16.44
N TYR A 226 -11.45 2.02 -16.66
CA TYR A 226 -10.20 2.74 -16.69
C TYR A 226 -10.08 3.72 -17.86
N VAL A 227 -10.72 3.45 -19.01
CA VAL A 227 -10.81 4.44 -20.10
C VAL A 227 -11.44 5.75 -19.61
N ASN A 228 -12.43 5.68 -18.72
CA ASN A 228 -13.03 6.89 -18.14
C ASN A 228 -12.01 7.68 -17.32
N GLU A 229 -11.15 7.02 -16.53
CA GLU A 229 -10.07 7.67 -15.78
C GLU A 229 -9.09 8.40 -16.71
N VAL A 230 -8.67 7.73 -17.80
CA VAL A 230 -7.59 8.25 -18.65
C VAL A 230 -8.04 9.34 -19.63
N THR A 231 -9.35 9.49 -19.84
CA THR A 231 -9.93 10.45 -20.79
C THR A 231 -10.76 11.56 -20.12
N ASN A 232 -10.82 11.59 -18.79
CA ASN A 232 -11.59 12.60 -18.07
C ASN A 232 -10.84 13.12 -16.84
N LYS A 233 -11.24 14.31 -16.38
CA LYS A 233 -10.88 14.82 -15.07
C LYS A 233 -12.04 14.53 -14.13
N GLY A 234 -11.76 13.88 -13.00
CA GLY A 234 -12.76 13.62 -11.97
C GLY A 234 -13.22 14.90 -11.27
N PRO A 235 -14.32 14.81 -10.49
CA PRO A 235 -14.85 15.95 -9.74
C PRO A 235 -13.94 16.39 -8.59
N PHE A 236 -13.03 15.53 -8.15
CA PHE A 236 -12.03 15.83 -7.14
C PHE A 236 -10.63 15.96 -7.77
N GLY A 237 -9.74 16.71 -7.12
CA GLY A 237 -8.38 16.96 -7.63
C GLY A 237 -7.47 15.71 -7.59
N GLY A 238 -6.24 15.86 -8.11
CA GLY A 238 -5.10 14.96 -7.87
C GLY A 238 -5.15 13.58 -8.54
N SER A 239 -6.10 12.75 -8.15
CA SER A 239 -6.13 11.30 -8.40
C SER A 239 -7.49 10.74 -8.88
N SER A 240 -8.56 11.55 -8.83
CA SER A 240 -9.85 11.19 -9.44
C SER A 240 -9.82 11.55 -10.93
N GLY A 241 -9.83 10.54 -11.82
CA GLY A 241 -9.46 10.74 -13.21
C GLY A 241 -8.02 11.25 -13.36
N ARG A 242 -7.76 11.98 -14.45
CA ARG A 242 -6.43 12.54 -14.72
C ARG A 242 -6.49 14.06 -14.92
N ASP A 243 -5.96 14.80 -13.95
CA ASP A 243 -5.69 16.22 -14.16
C ASP A 243 -4.54 16.37 -15.18
N GLY A 244 -4.78 17.12 -16.26
CA GLY A 244 -3.83 17.22 -17.38
C GLY A 244 -3.85 16.06 -18.38
N TRP A 245 -4.89 15.21 -18.38
CA TRP A 245 -4.97 14.01 -19.26
C TRP A 245 -4.74 14.30 -20.75
N LYS A 246 -5.22 15.44 -21.26
CA LYS A 246 -5.04 15.83 -22.66
C LYS A 246 -3.57 16.05 -23.00
N ASP A 247 -2.85 16.78 -22.15
CA ASP A 247 -1.43 17.03 -22.35
C ASP A 247 -0.63 15.73 -22.18
N TYR A 248 -0.96 14.91 -21.18
CA TYR A 248 -0.37 13.57 -21.02
C TYR A 248 -0.54 12.71 -22.27
N PHE A 249 -1.74 12.69 -22.87
CA PHE A 249 -2.03 11.89 -24.06
C PHE A 249 -1.32 12.42 -25.32
N VAL A 250 -1.31 13.74 -25.53
CA VAL A 250 -0.78 14.39 -26.74
C VAL A 250 0.75 14.54 -26.68
N SER A 251 1.27 15.05 -25.56
CA SER A 251 2.68 15.38 -25.38
C SER A 251 3.49 14.27 -24.71
N GLY A 252 2.83 13.26 -24.13
CA GLY A 252 3.49 12.17 -23.41
C GLY A 252 3.99 12.55 -22.01
N PHE A 253 3.61 13.73 -21.50
CA PHE A 253 3.88 14.18 -20.14
C PHE A 253 2.88 15.27 -19.74
N ILE A 254 2.72 15.49 -18.44
CA ILE A 254 1.93 16.62 -17.92
C ILE A 254 2.87 17.84 -17.79
N PRO A 255 2.53 19.00 -18.36
CA PRO A 255 3.33 20.21 -18.21
C PRO A 255 3.23 20.85 -16.82
N THR A 256 4.38 21.21 -16.25
CA THR A 256 4.48 21.80 -14.89
C THR A 256 3.92 23.23 -14.80
N ASP A 257 3.80 23.93 -15.92
CA ASP A 257 3.19 25.27 -16.02
C ASP A 257 1.66 25.25 -15.93
N ASN A 258 1.03 24.07 -15.99
CA ASN A 258 -0.43 23.91 -15.98
C ASN A 258 -0.93 23.16 -14.74
N VAL A 259 -0.21 22.12 -14.31
CA VAL A 259 -0.64 21.21 -13.23
C VAL A 259 0.51 21.00 -12.24
N GLY A 260 0.23 21.12 -10.94
CA GLY A 260 1.21 20.81 -9.88
C GLY A 260 1.54 19.32 -9.82
N GLU A 261 2.70 18.95 -9.29
CA GLU A 261 3.19 17.56 -9.17
C GLU A 261 3.28 16.84 -10.54
N ALA A 262 3.41 17.60 -11.63
CA ALA A 262 3.27 17.13 -12.99
C ALA A 262 4.20 15.95 -13.39
N SER A 263 5.45 15.98 -12.95
CA SER A 263 6.41 14.92 -13.25
C SER A 263 6.12 13.67 -12.42
N ALA A 264 5.78 13.81 -11.13
CA ALA A 264 5.32 12.69 -10.31
C ALA A 264 4.07 12.03 -10.92
N LYS A 265 3.06 12.82 -11.33
CA LYS A 265 1.89 12.32 -12.05
C LYS A 265 2.27 11.60 -13.34
N THR A 266 3.16 12.16 -14.16
CA THR A 266 3.59 11.51 -15.41
C THR A 266 4.22 10.14 -15.15
N LEU A 267 5.04 10.03 -14.11
CA LEU A 267 5.72 8.77 -13.73
C LEU A 267 4.72 7.71 -13.25
N GLU A 268 3.86 8.07 -12.30
CA GLU A 268 2.87 7.14 -11.72
C GLU A 268 1.83 6.71 -12.77
N LEU A 269 1.34 7.63 -13.60
CA LEU A 269 0.41 7.30 -14.68
C LEU A 269 1.03 6.41 -15.76
N SER A 270 2.34 6.53 -16.02
CA SER A 270 3.04 5.61 -16.93
C SER A 270 3.01 4.17 -16.39
N TYR A 271 3.16 4.02 -15.07
CA TYR A 271 3.04 2.73 -14.41
C TYR A 271 1.59 2.21 -14.38
N ASP A 272 0.61 3.07 -14.12
CA ASP A 272 -0.80 2.67 -14.14
C ASP A 272 -1.25 2.26 -15.56
N ASP A 273 -0.74 2.92 -16.61
CA ASP A 273 -0.95 2.52 -18.01
C ASP A 273 -0.29 1.18 -18.33
N PHE A 274 0.88 0.87 -17.75
CA PHE A 274 1.44 -0.49 -17.80
C PHE A 274 0.51 -1.52 -17.15
N CYS A 275 -0.11 -1.18 -16.02
CA CYS A 275 -1.03 -2.10 -15.34
C CYS A 275 -2.24 -2.43 -16.21
N ALA A 276 -2.83 -1.42 -16.88
CA ALA A 276 -3.91 -1.64 -17.85
C ALA A 276 -3.45 -2.44 -19.07
N TYR A 277 -2.29 -2.11 -19.65
CA TYR A 277 -1.67 -2.88 -20.73
C TYR A 277 -1.50 -4.35 -20.34
N ASN A 278 -0.95 -4.61 -19.15
CA ASN A 278 -0.64 -5.96 -18.71
C ASN A 278 -1.91 -6.75 -18.36
N LEU A 279 -2.93 -6.11 -17.77
CA LEU A 279 -4.23 -6.75 -17.58
C LEU A 279 -4.84 -7.17 -18.92
N ALA A 280 -4.90 -6.24 -19.88
CA ALA A 280 -5.43 -6.49 -21.22
C ALA A 280 -4.68 -7.62 -21.93
N LYS A 281 -3.35 -7.65 -21.82
CA LYS A 281 -2.51 -8.73 -22.35
C LYS A 281 -2.81 -10.07 -21.68
N MET A 282 -2.94 -10.10 -20.36
CA MET A 282 -3.27 -11.33 -19.60
C MET A 282 -4.66 -11.88 -19.91
N THR A 283 -5.58 -11.04 -20.38
CA THR A 283 -6.96 -11.43 -20.70
C THR A 283 -7.22 -11.59 -22.20
N GLY A 284 -6.22 -11.33 -23.05
CA GLY A 284 -6.34 -11.39 -24.50
C GLY A 284 -7.16 -10.24 -25.12
N ASP A 285 -7.36 -9.14 -24.39
CA ASP A 285 -8.05 -7.96 -24.89
C ASP A 285 -7.10 -7.07 -25.70
N THR A 286 -6.96 -7.41 -26.99
CA THR A 286 -6.00 -6.73 -27.88
C THR A 286 -6.35 -5.26 -28.13
N TYR A 287 -7.62 -4.86 -27.99
CA TYR A 287 -8.03 -3.46 -28.16
C TYR A 287 -7.41 -2.59 -27.07
N TYR A 288 -7.59 -2.96 -25.80
CA TYR A 288 -7.02 -2.20 -24.69
C TYR A 288 -5.51 -2.38 -24.56
N GLN A 289 -4.98 -3.56 -24.91
CA GLN A 289 -3.53 -3.76 -25.00
C GLN A 289 -2.89 -2.71 -25.93
N ASN A 290 -3.43 -2.56 -27.15
CA ASN A 290 -2.92 -1.59 -28.12
C ASN A 290 -3.14 -0.13 -27.67
N MET A 291 -4.23 0.13 -26.93
CA MET A 291 -4.54 1.47 -26.43
C MET A 291 -3.49 1.99 -25.44
N PHE A 292 -2.99 1.13 -24.54
CA PHE A 292 -2.10 1.54 -23.44
C PHE A 292 -0.60 1.28 -23.70
N GLU A 293 -0.26 0.55 -24.77
CA GLU A 293 1.12 0.15 -25.09
C GLU A 293 2.08 1.33 -25.22
N ARG A 294 1.63 2.46 -25.77
CA ARG A 294 2.51 3.63 -25.96
C ARG A 294 2.73 4.39 -24.66
N GLN A 295 1.67 4.63 -23.90
CA GLN A 295 1.67 5.56 -22.77
C GLN A 295 2.49 5.02 -21.59
N MET A 296 2.64 3.69 -21.46
CA MET A 296 3.50 3.12 -20.41
C MET A 296 4.97 3.56 -20.50
N TYR A 297 5.44 4.08 -21.64
CA TYR A 297 6.80 4.61 -21.79
C TYR A 297 6.91 6.13 -21.57
N ASN A 298 5.84 6.81 -21.16
CA ASN A 298 5.83 8.27 -20.99
C ASN A 298 6.82 8.79 -19.94
N TYR A 299 7.26 7.94 -19.00
CA TYR A 299 8.32 8.25 -18.05
C TYR A 299 9.60 8.78 -18.72
N LYS A 300 9.89 8.37 -19.97
CA LYS A 300 11.04 8.84 -20.76
C LYS A 300 10.97 10.34 -21.06
N ASN A 301 9.77 10.92 -21.13
CA ASN A 301 9.56 12.31 -21.56
C ASN A 301 9.86 13.35 -20.49
N VAL A 302 10.01 12.91 -19.23
CA VAL A 302 10.39 13.76 -18.09
C VAL A 302 11.81 13.50 -17.60
N TYR A 303 12.57 12.64 -18.29
CA TYR A 303 13.99 12.40 -18.00
C TYR A 303 14.89 13.40 -18.74
N ASP A 304 15.67 14.18 -18.00
CA ASP A 304 16.66 15.11 -18.56
C ASP A 304 18.07 14.52 -18.47
N ALA A 305 18.56 14.01 -19.59
CA ALA A 305 19.89 13.41 -19.68
C ALA A 305 21.04 14.39 -19.37
N SER A 306 20.82 15.72 -19.49
CA SER A 306 21.87 16.71 -19.20
C SER A 306 22.20 16.83 -17.71
N VAL A 307 21.24 16.47 -16.85
CA VAL A 307 21.39 16.46 -15.39
C VAL A 307 21.27 15.04 -14.80
N GLY A 308 20.79 14.07 -15.59
CA GLY A 308 20.65 12.67 -15.20
C GLY A 308 19.50 12.44 -14.21
N PHE A 309 18.42 13.21 -14.31
CA PHE A 309 17.30 13.20 -13.36
C PHE A 309 15.96 13.38 -14.06
N MET A 310 14.89 12.91 -13.41
CA MET A 310 13.54 13.33 -13.79
C MET A 310 13.33 14.81 -13.44
N ARG A 311 12.65 15.58 -14.28
CA ARG A 311 12.54 17.03 -14.14
C ARG A 311 11.19 17.55 -14.63
N GLY A 312 10.78 18.70 -14.07
CA GLY A 312 9.63 19.45 -14.56
C GLY A 312 9.86 19.96 -15.97
N ARG A 313 8.83 19.87 -16.82
CA ARG A 313 8.87 20.24 -18.23
C ARG A 313 7.68 21.13 -18.57
N THR A 314 7.91 22.23 -19.27
CA THR A 314 6.87 23.17 -19.71
C THR A 314 6.20 22.68 -20.98
N ARG A 315 5.02 23.22 -21.30
CA ARG A 315 4.23 22.78 -22.46
C ARG A 315 4.94 22.95 -23.80
N ASP A 316 5.83 23.95 -23.92
CA ASP A 316 6.67 24.16 -25.10
C ASP A 316 7.88 23.20 -25.18
N GLY A 317 7.95 22.23 -24.26
CA GLY A 317 8.94 21.16 -24.25
C GLY A 317 10.27 21.55 -23.59
N LYS A 318 10.40 22.77 -23.06
CA LYS A 318 11.59 23.20 -22.31
C LYS A 318 11.58 22.63 -20.90
N TRP A 319 12.76 22.48 -20.33
CA TRP A 319 12.88 22.10 -18.93
C TRP A 319 12.70 23.31 -18.01
N VAL A 320 12.02 23.14 -16.87
CA VAL A 320 11.84 24.21 -15.87
C VAL A 320 13.22 24.70 -15.38
N PRO A 321 13.54 26.00 -15.45
CA PRO A 321 14.86 26.54 -15.10
C PRO A 321 15.16 26.46 -13.60
N GLY A 322 16.43 26.60 -13.21
CA GLY A 322 16.83 26.63 -11.80
C GLY A 322 16.81 25.27 -11.10
N PHE A 323 16.94 24.17 -11.87
CA PHE A 323 16.83 22.81 -11.36
C PHE A 323 17.82 22.52 -10.22
N ASP A 324 17.27 22.09 -9.09
CA ASP A 324 18.00 21.46 -8.00
C ASP A 324 17.36 20.09 -7.73
N PRO A 325 18.11 18.97 -7.82
CA PRO A 325 17.54 17.65 -7.59
C PRO A 325 17.07 17.43 -6.15
N LYS A 326 17.46 18.29 -5.20
CA LYS A 326 17.06 18.25 -3.78
C LYS A 326 15.90 19.21 -3.44
N GLU A 327 15.33 19.90 -4.42
CA GLU A 327 14.16 20.74 -4.23
C GLU A 327 12.87 19.91 -4.18
N TRP A 328 12.16 20.01 -3.05
CA TRP A 328 10.92 19.30 -2.81
C TRP A 328 9.71 20.02 -3.40
N GLY A 329 8.74 19.23 -3.85
CA GLY A 329 7.49 19.75 -4.40
C GLY A 329 7.62 20.20 -5.86
N GLY A 330 6.78 21.15 -6.26
CA GLY A 330 6.73 21.69 -7.61
C GLY A 330 6.30 20.64 -8.63
N ALA A 331 7.29 20.01 -9.29
CA ALA A 331 7.05 18.94 -10.25
C ALA A 331 6.82 17.57 -9.59
N PHE A 332 7.10 17.44 -8.29
CA PHE A 332 6.97 16.21 -7.51
C PHE A 332 6.00 16.40 -6.33
N THR A 333 5.50 15.30 -5.77
CA THR A 333 4.73 15.30 -4.52
C THR A 333 5.61 14.78 -3.39
N GLU A 334 5.57 15.41 -2.23
CA GLU A 334 6.20 14.97 -0.97
C GLU A 334 7.62 14.39 -1.15
N GLY A 335 8.38 15.03 -2.01
CA GLY A 335 9.68 14.55 -2.41
C GLY A 335 10.28 15.43 -3.48
N ASN A 336 11.50 15.06 -3.88
CA ASN A 336 12.30 15.73 -4.88
C ASN A 336 12.71 14.73 -5.99
N SER A 337 13.54 15.20 -6.91
CA SER A 337 13.95 14.38 -8.06
C SER A 337 14.83 13.18 -7.67
N TRP A 338 15.60 13.26 -6.57
CA TRP A 338 16.32 12.09 -6.04
C TRP A 338 15.37 10.97 -5.65
N GLN A 339 14.20 11.27 -5.09
CA GLN A 339 13.23 10.23 -4.72
C GLN A 339 12.43 9.76 -5.93
N TYR A 340 11.93 10.67 -6.77
CA TYR A 340 11.05 10.32 -7.88
C TYR A 340 11.74 9.75 -9.13
N SER A 341 13.05 9.95 -9.30
CA SER A 341 13.75 9.41 -10.49
C SER A 341 13.77 7.88 -10.57
N TRP A 342 13.34 7.20 -9.51
CA TRP A 342 13.25 5.76 -9.41
C TRP A 342 11.85 5.20 -9.70
N SER A 343 10.82 6.06 -9.86
CA SER A 343 9.41 5.66 -10.07
C SER A 343 9.14 5.15 -11.48
N VAL A 344 9.84 4.07 -11.87
CA VAL A 344 9.67 3.33 -13.13
C VAL A 344 9.63 1.83 -12.82
N PHE A 345 8.62 1.44 -12.04
CA PHE A 345 8.50 0.08 -11.47
C PHE A 345 8.45 -1.01 -12.55
N HIS A 346 7.74 -0.72 -13.64
CA HIS A 346 7.47 -1.67 -14.73
C HIS A 346 8.59 -1.80 -15.74
N ASP A 347 9.56 -0.87 -15.73
CA ASP A 347 10.61 -0.80 -16.75
C ASP A 347 11.97 -0.36 -16.21
N VAL A 348 12.41 -1.01 -15.12
CA VAL A 348 13.71 -0.70 -14.50
C VAL A 348 14.85 -0.88 -15.51
N LYS A 349 14.78 -1.85 -16.42
CA LYS A 349 15.74 -1.98 -17.52
C LYS A 349 15.76 -0.75 -18.43
N GLY A 350 14.61 -0.27 -18.88
CA GLY A 350 14.52 0.97 -19.67
C GLY A 350 15.05 2.20 -18.91
N LEU A 351 14.81 2.28 -17.59
CA LEU A 351 15.40 3.31 -16.75
C LEU A 351 16.94 3.21 -16.69
N VAL A 352 17.48 1.99 -16.56
CA VAL A 352 18.92 1.75 -16.58
C VAL A 352 19.55 2.21 -17.89
N GLU A 353 18.90 1.96 -19.03
CA GLU A 353 19.35 2.44 -20.34
C GLU A 353 19.35 3.97 -20.42
N LEU A 354 18.29 4.64 -19.96
CA LEU A 354 18.23 6.11 -19.90
C LEU A 354 19.37 6.72 -19.06
N MET A 355 19.73 6.04 -17.95
CA MET A 355 20.75 6.49 -17.03
C MET A 355 22.18 6.16 -17.49
N GLY A 356 22.37 5.48 -18.61
CA GLY A 356 23.70 5.17 -19.17
C GLY A 356 24.23 3.80 -18.75
N GLY A 357 23.36 2.86 -18.39
CA GLY A 357 23.68 1.46 -18.10
C GLY A 357 23.97 1.17 -16.62
N ASP A 358 24.20 -0.13 -16.33
CA ASP A 358 24.33 -0.67 -14.96
C ASP A 358 25.25 0.15 -14.07
N LYS A 359 26.46 0.47 -14.55
CA LYS A 359 27.47 1.16 -13.73
C LYS A 359 27.03 2.56 -13.32
N ALA A 360 26.33 3.27 -14.20
CA ALA A 360 25.81 4.60 -13.91
C ALA A 360 24.71 4.52 -12.84
N VAL A 361 23.78 3.57 -12.97
CA VAL A 361 22.72 3.35 -11.98
C VAL A 361 23.28 2.87 -10.64
N GLN A 362 24.22 1.92 -10.63
CA GLN A 362 24.91 1.49 -9.39
C GLN A 362 25.52 2.68 -8.66
N THR A 363 26.22 3.56 -9.39
CA THR A 363 26.84 4.78 -8.81
C THR A 363 25.79 5.76 -8.30
N LYS A 364 24.69 5.94 -9.06
CA LYS A 364 23.60 6.83 -8.66
C LYS A 364 22.86 6.31 -7.43
N LEU A 365 22.61 5.01 -7.33
CA LEU A 365 22.06 4.37 -6.13
C LEU A 365 23.01 4.50 -4.94
N ASP A 366 24.31 4.24 -5.13
CA ASP A 366 25.30 4.41 -4.05
C ASP A 366 25.33 5.86 -3.56
N THR A 367 25.25 6.83 -4.48
CA THR A 367 25.18 8.26 -4.13
C THR A 367 23.90 8.58 -3.38
N PHE A 368 22.75 8.10 -3.86
CA PHE A 368 21.45 8.32 -3.24
C PHE A 368 21.41 7.89 -1.77
N PHE A 369 21.98 6.73 -1.44
CA PHE A 369 22.03 6.22 -0.06
C PHE A 369 23.16 6.78 0.82
N ASN A 370 24.20 7.39 0.24
CA ASN A 370 25.42 7.79 0.99
C ASN A 370 25.71 9.31 0.95
N THR A 371 24.97 10.09 0.16
CA THR A 371 25.09 11.56 0.15
C THR A 371 24.49 12.16 1.43
N THR A 372 24.47 13.49 1.54
CA THR A 372 23.84 14.20 2.66
C THR A 372 22.32 14.27 2.50
N SER A 373 21.60 14.31 3.62
CA SER A 373 20.13 14.46 3.69
C SER A 373 19.66 15.92 3.64
N ASP A 374 20.47 16.85 3.14
CA ASP A 374 20.05 18.25 2.94
C ASP A 374 18.95 18.34 1.86
N PHE A 375 18.12 19.36 1.97
CA PHE A 375 16.98 19.60 1.09
C PHE A 375 16.75 21.08 0.85
N LYS A 376 15.97 21.40 -0.19
CA LYS A 376 15.33 22.70 -0.36
C LYS A 376 13.82 22.53 -0.24
N VAL A 377 13.18 23.38 0.57
CA VAL A 377 11.73 23.33 0.82
C VAL A 377 10.87 23.57 -0.44
N GLY A 378 11.45 24.17 -1.48
CA GLY A 378 10.81 24.36 -2.78
C GLY A 378 9.42 24.97 -2.69
N SER A 379 8.44 24.34 -3.35
CA SER A 379 7.07 24.85 -3.41
C SER A 379 6.31 24.82 -2.08
N TYR A 380 6.78 24.05 -1.09
CA TYR A 380 6.17 24.00 0.24
C TYR A 380 6.41 25.27 1.04
N LYS A 381 7.46 26.05 0.71
CA LYS A 381 7.85 27.32 1.36
C LYS A 381 8.22 27.23 2.85
N GLN A 382 8.08 26.05 3.45
CA GLN A 382 8.46 25.71 4.81
C GLN A 382 8.87 24.24 4.86
N GLU A 383 9.59 23.87 5.92
CA GLU A 383 9.90 22.48 6.21
C GLU A 383 8.61 21.73 6.58
N ILE A 384 8.38 20.60 5.93
CA ILE A 384 7.32 19.62 6.25
C ILE A 384 7.94 18.43 6.98
N HIS A 385 7.13 17.62 7.66
CA HIS A 385 7.65 16.59 8.56
C HIS A 385 8.46 15.50 7.81
N GLU A 386 8.10 15.18 6.58
CA GLU A 386 8.77 14.20 5.71
C GLU A 386 10.23 14.60 5.40
N MET A 387 10.50 15.91 5.33
CA MET A 387 11.86 16.43 5.19
C MET A 387 12.66 16.23 6.48
N THR A 388 12.06 16.56 7.63
CA THR A 388 12.67 16.35 8.94
C THR A 388 12.96 14.88 9.18
N GLU A 389 12.03 14.00 8.84
CA GLU A 389 12.14 12.54 8.95
C GLU A 389 13.28 11.99 8.10
N MET A 390 13.44 12.44 6.85
CA MET A 390 14.58 12.07 6.00
C MET A 390 15.92 12.47 6.62
N VAL A 391 16.01 13.69 7.19
CA VAL A 391 17.22 14.16 7.88
C VAL A 391 17.52 13.31 9.12
N LEU A 392 16.51 13.02 9.93
CA LEU A 392 16.66 12.21 11.14
C LEU A 392 17.01 10.75 10.84
N ALA A 393 16.52 10.22 9.72
CA ALA A 393 16.87 8.89 9.24
C ALA A 393 18.35 8.79 8.88
N ASP A 394 18.98 9.88 8.40
CA ASP A 394 20.41 9.96 8.06
C ASP A 394 20.85 8.78 7.16
N MET A 395 20.18 8.66 6.01
CA MET A 395 20.44 7.65 4.97
C MET A 395 20.59 8.28 3.58
N GLY A 396 21.18 9.48 3.55
CA GLY A 396 21.29 10.32 2.36
C GLY A 396 19.93 10.81 1.87
N GLN A 397 19.66 10.69 0.58
CA GLN A 397 18.37 11.10 0.00
C GLN A 397 17.31 10.00 0.08
N TYR A 398 17.60 8.86 0.72
CA TYR A 398 16.63 7.80 0.96
C TYR A 398 15.65 8.18 2.09
N ALA A 399 14.53 8.79 1.71
CA ALA A 399 13.43 9.13 2.60
C ALA A 399 12.50 7.92 2.79
N HIS A 400 12.92 6.94 3.62
CA HIS A 400 12.13 5.72 3.82
C HIS A 400 10.75 5.96 4.43
N GLY A 401 10.62 7.02 5.23
CA GLY A 401 9.35 7.47 5.82
C GLY A 401 8.32 7.98 4.79
N ASN A 402 8.64 7.92 3.49
CA ASN A 402 7.73 8.29 2.42
C ASN A 402 7.72 7.24 1.28
N GLN A 403 6.56 7.07 0.66
CA GLN A 403 6.15 6.03 -0.29
C GLN A 403 7.04 5.93 -1.54
N PRO A 404 7.44 7.03 -2.23
CA PRO A 404 8.19 6.96 -3.49
C PRO A 404 9.54 6.24 -3.37
N CYS A 405 10.08 6.12 -2.15
CA CYS A 405 11.37 5.48 -1.91
C CYS A 405 11.29 3.98 -1.58
N MET A 406 10.11 3.46 -1.24
CA MET A 406 9.96 2.13 -0.62
C MET A 406 10.62 0.99 -1.41
N HIS A 407 10.60 1.03 -2.75
CA HIS A 407 11.18 0.00 -3.61
C HIS A 407 12.68 0.20 -3.92
N VAL A 408 13.24 1.38 -3.67
CA VAL A 408 14.55 1.77 -4.23
C VAL A 408 15.70 0.88 -3.74
N SER A 409 15.64 0.40 -2.50
CA SER A 409 16.63 -0.53 -1.94
C SER A 409 16.70 -1.86 -2.71
N TYR A 410 15.61 -2.26 -3.38
CA TYR A 410 15.54 -3.49 -4.16
C TYR A 410 16.08 -3.33 -5.59
N LEU A 411 16.34 -2.11 -6.05
CA LEU A 411 16.79 -1.85 -7.43
C LEU A 411 18.20 -2.38 -7.74
N TYR A 412 19.02 -2.66 -6.72
CA TYR A 412 20.33 -3.32 -6.96
C TYR A 412 20.20 -4.72 -7.56
N ASN A 413 19.06 -5.40 -7.38
CA ASN A 413 18.77 -6.69 -8.03
C ASN A 413 18.67 -6.58 -9.56
N TYR A 414 18.34 -5.40 -10.08
CA TYR A 414 18.20 -5.12 -11.52
C TYR A 414 19.53 -4.74 -12.17
N VAL A 415 20.53 -4.35 -11.36
CA VAL A 415 21.85 -3.91 -11.83
C VAL A 415 22.98 -4.80 -11.32
N LYS A 416 22.72 -6.11 -11.20
CA LYS A 416 23.76 -7.14 -10.95
C LYS A 416 24.53 -6.94 -9.64
N GLN A 417 23.90 -6.37 -8.61
CA GLN A 417 24.48 -6.18 -7.28
C GLN A 417 23.51 -6.56 -6.14
N PRO A 418 22.86 -7.73 -6.16
CA PRO A 418 21.83 -8.10 -5.18
C PRO A 418 22.31 -8.06 -3.72
N TRP A 419 23.61 -8.24 -3.45
CA TRP A 419 24.19 -8.10 -2.12
C TRP A 419 24.03 -6.68 -1.53
N LYS A 420 23.96 -5.64 -2.36
CA LYS A 420 23.66 -4.29 -1.89
C LYS A 420 22.20 -4.14 -1.47
N THR A 421 21.25 -4.78 -2.17
CA THR A 421 19.86 -4.88 -1.69
C THR A 421 19.83 -5.51 -0.30
N GLN A 422 20.49 -6.67 -0.14
CA GLN A 422 20.51 -7.43 1.12
C GLN A 422 21.01 -6.57 2.28
N HIS A 423 22.10 -5.83 2.08
CA HIS A 423 22.63 -4.90 3.08
C HIS A 423 21.66 -3.74 3.38
N ARG A 424 21.16 -3.05 2.34
CA ARG A 424 20.31 -1.86 2.52
C ARG A 424 19.00 -2.19 3.19
N VAL A 425 18.30 -3.24 2.74
CA VAL A 425 17.01 -3.66 3.33
C VAL A 425 17.18 -4.05 4.81
N ARG A 426 18.24 -4.78 5.17
CA ARG A 426 18.53 -5.11 6.58
C ARG A 426 18.86 -3.87 7.42
N ALA A 427 19.63 -2.93 6.87
CA ALA A 427 19.96 -1.69 7.56
C ALA A 427 18.72 -0.82 7.82
N VAL A 428 17.80 -0.75 6.86
CA VAL A 428 16.53 -0.03 7.00
C VAL A 428 15.68 -0.65 8.12
N MET A 429 15.46 -1.97 8.10
CA MET A 429 14.66 -2.64 9.12
C MET A 429 15.26 -2.54 10.53
N ASP A 430 16.59 -2.58 10.68
CA ASP A 430 17.26 -2.48 12.00
C ASP A 430 17.32 -1.04 12.52
N LYS A 431 17.50 -0.04 11.65
CA LYS A 431 17.66 1.37 12.05
C LYS A 431 16.33 2.09 12.28
N LEU A 432 15.33 1.82 11.43
CA LEU A 432 14.16 2.70 11.29
C LEU A 432 12.87 2.18 11.93
N TYR A 433 12.86 0.94 12.42
CA TYR A 433 11.68 0.31 13.00
C TYR A 433 11.94 -0.21 14.41
N ASN A 434 10.97 -0.02 15.31
CA ASN A 434 10.94 -0.63 16.64
C ASN A 434 9.49 -0.75 17.13
N ALA A 435 9.25 -1.51 18.21
CA ALA A 435 7.91 -1.70 18.77
C ALA A 435 7.46 -0.58 19.71
N GLY A 436 8.28 0.45 19.92
CA GLY A 436 7.99 1.57 20.81
C GLY A 436 7.01 2.60 20.22
N PRO A 437 6.58 3.59 21.02
CA PRO A 437 5.67 4.64 20.56
C PRO A 437 6.21 5.55 19.43
N LYS A 438 7.53 5.51 19.17
CA LYS A 438 8.21 6.20 18.06
C LYS A 438 8.79 5.17 17.07
N GLY A 439 7.97 4.16 16.77
CA GLY A 439 8.39 2.92 16.12
C GLY A 439 8.51 2.97 14.60
N PHE A 440 8.09 4.06 13.96
CA PHE A 440 8.07 4.20 12.51
C PHE A 440 8.99 5.36 12.04
N PRO A 441 9.51 5.28 10.80
CA PRO A 441 10.35 6.33 10.22
C PRO A 441 9.61 7.57 9.72
N GLY A 442 8.28 7.53 9.68
CA GLY A 442 7.37 8.57 9.21
C GLY A 442 5.93 8.13 9.47
N ASP A 443 4.98 8.64 8.69
CA ASP A 443 3.60 8.21 8.76
C ASP A 443 3.44 6.72 8.42
N GLU A 444 2.45 6.05 9.05
CA GLU A 444 2.25 4.59 8.91
C GLU A 444 1.46 4.23 7.64
N ASP A 445 0.62 5.17 7.20
CA ASP A 445 -0.16 5.19 5.95
C ASP A 445 -0.97 3.93 5.67
N GLN A 446 -1.97 3.71 6.53
CA GLN A 446 -2.99 2.69 6.38
C GLN A 446 -2.42 1.27 6.17
N GLY A 447 -1.26 0.97 6.76
CA GLY A 447 -0.59 -0.31 6.58
C GLY A 447 0.51 -0.33 5.54
N ALA A 448 0.77 0.74 4.79
CA ALA A 448 1.80 0.76 3.74
C ALA A 448 3.21 0.54 4.32
N MET A 449 3.61 1.31 5.34
CA MET A 449 4.91 1.15 6.02
C MET A 449 5.03 -0.19 6.71
N SER A 450 3.96 -0.60 7.40
CA SER A 450 3.96 -1.86 8.13
C SER A 450 4.07 -3.06 7.21
N SER A 451 3.40 -3.02 6.06
CA SER A 451 3.45 -4.09 5.07
C SER A 451 4.80 -4.15 4.37
N TRP A 452 5.47 -3.00 4.19
CA TRP A 452 6.88 -2.97 3.74
C TRP A 452 7.77 -3.77 4.69
N TYR A 453 7.66 -3.53 6.00
CA TYR A 453 8.45 -4.26 7.00
C TYR A 453 8.11 -5.76 6.99
N VAL A 454 6.83 -6.12 7.03
CA VAL A 454 6.40 -7.52 7.07
C VAL A 454 6.92 -8.30 5.86
N ILE A 455 6.71 -7.80 4.65
CA ILE A 455 7.13 -8.51 3.44
C ILE A 455 8.66 -8.57 3.33
N SER A 456 9.35 -7.46 3.64
CA SER A 456 10.82 -7.40 3.61
C SER A 456 11.46 -8.30 4.67
N ALA A 457 10.83 -8.46 5.84
CA ALA A 457 11.30 -9.35 6.90
C ALA A 457 11.19 -10.83 6.52
N LEU A 458 10.26 -11.19 5.62
CA LEU A 458 10.22 -12.49 4.95
C LEU A 458 11.34 -12.67 3.91
N GLY A 459 12.02 -11.58 3.55
CA GLY A 459 13.12 -11.57 2.58
C GLY A 459 12.67 -11.35 1.13
N ILE A 460 11.45 -10.86 0.89
CA ILE A 460 10.90 -10.65 -0.45
C ILE A 460 10.12 -9.32 -0.55
N TYR A 461 9.95 -8.78 -1.76
CA TYR A 461 9.19 -7.53 -1.98
C TYR A 461 8.60 -7.44 -3.39
N SER A 462 7.38 -6.94 -3.53
CA SER A 462 6.73 -6.74 -4.83
C SER A 462 7.11 -5.40 -5.43
N VAL A 463 8.25 -5.31 -6.14
CA VAL A 463 8.69 -4.05 -6.78
C VAL A 463 7.69 -3.55 -7.82
N THR A 464 7.08 -4.47 -8.57
CA THR A 464 6.17 -4.15 -9.68
C THR A 464 4.83 -4.86 -9.47
N PRO A 465 3.95 -4.35 -8.59
CA PRO A 465 2.56 -4.83 -8.55
C PRO A 465 1.94 -4.73 -9.96
N GLY A 466 1.15 -5.73 -10.33
CA GLY A 466 0.72 -5.96 -11.72
C GLY A 466 1.51 -7.06 -12.42
N THR A 467 2.51 -7.64 -11.76
CA THR A 467 3.26 -8.83 -12.19
C THR A 467 3.18 -9.92 -11.12
N ASP A 468 3.67 -11.11 -11.43
CA ASP A 468 3.66 -12.24 -10.51
C ASP A 468 5.00 -12.44 -9.78
N GLN A 469 5.91 -11.46 -9.77
CA GLN A 469 7.23 -11.59 -9.14
C GLN A 469 7.34 -10.90 -7.79
N TYR A 470 8.06 -11.54 -6.87
CA TYR A 470 8.58 -10.94 -5.65
C TYR A 470 10.10 -10.96 -5.68
N VAL A 471 10.70 -9.77 -5.62
CA VAL A 471 12.16 -9.54 -5.65
C VAL A 471 12.75 -9.91 -4.30
N ILE A 472 13.86 -10.66 -4.32
CA ILE A 472 14.54 -11.14 -3.12
C ILE A 472 15.31 -9.99 -2.45
N GLY A 473 15.15 -9.89 -1.14
CA GLY A 473 15.91 -9.02 -0.24
C GLY A 473 16.80 -9.84 0.69
N SER A 474 16.65 -9.64 2.00
CA SER A 474 17.33 -10.45 3.03
C SER A 474 16.42 -10.57 4.26
N PRO A 475 16.10 -11.80 4.71
CA PRO A 475 15.12 -12.02 5.78
C PRO A 475 15.65 -11.60 7.15
N VAL A 476 14.76 -11.25 8.07
CA VAL A 476 15.12 -10.91 9.47
C VAL A 476 15.23 -12.16 10.34
N PHE A 477 14.29 -13.09 10.18
CA PHE A 477 14.16 -14.26 11.05
C PHE A 477 14.95 -15.46 10.51
N ASN A 478 15.28 -16.42 11.38
CA ASN A 478 15.91 -17.68 10.97
C ASN A 478 14.93 -18.57 10.21
N LYS A 479 13.64 -18.47 10.52
CA LYS A 479 12.57 -19.14 9.80
C LYS A 479 11.28 -18.34 9.88
N ALA A 480 10.55 -18.29 8.77
CA ALA A 480 9.20 -17.76 8.71
C ALA A 480 8.30 -18.76 7.96
N THR A 481 7.17 -19.13 8.53
CA THR A 481 6.18 -20.00 7.91
C THR A 481 4.88 -19.25 7.68
N VAL A 482 4.51 -19.09 6.41
CA VAL A 482 3.27 -18.47 5.96
C VAL A 482 2.22 -19.56 5.73
N SER A 483 1.12 -19.51 6.48
CA SER A 483 -0.06 -20.37 6.33
C SER A 483 -1.06 -19.71 5.40
N LEU A 484 -1.29 -20.32 4.24
CA LEU A 484 -2.07 -19.76 3.14
C LEU A 484 -3.54 -20.14 3.24
N GLU A 485 -4.43 -19.32 2.68
CA GLU A 485 -5.88 -19.59 2.71
C GLU A 485 -6.27 -20.89 1.99
N ASN A 486 -5.45 -21.36 1.05
CA ASN A 486 -5.64 -22.65 0.36
C ASN A 486 -5.19 -23.87 1.18
N GLY A 487 -4.81 -23.68 2.45
CA GLY A 487 -4.38 -24.74 3.37
C GLY A 487 -2.91 -25.17 3.22
N LYS A 488 -2.19 -24.65 2.22
CA LYS A 488 -0.76 -24.91 2.05
C LYS A 488 0.08 -24.01 2.96
N LYS A 489 1.36 -24.34 3.06
CA LYS A 489 2.35 -23.55 3.80
C LYS A 489 3.56 -23.26 2.93
N PHE A 490 4.00 -22.01 2.93
CA PHE A 490 5.27 -21.60 2.35
C PHE A 490 6.22 -21.23 3.49
N THR A 491 7.44 -21.77 3.47
CA THR A 491 8.43 -21.53 4.52
C THR A 491 9.69 -20.91 3.94
N VAL A 492 10.15 -19.82 4.53
CA VAL A 492 11.49 -19.26 4.29
C VAL A 492 12.38 -19.70 5.44
N ILE A 493 13.49 -20.37 5.12
CA ILE A 493 14.53 -20.79 6.09
C ILE A 493 15.80 -20.03 5.76
N ALA A 494 16.29 -19.24 6.71
CA ALA A 494 17.53 -18.48 6.60
C ALA A 494 18.59 -19.10 7.51
N GLU A 495 19.34 -20.06 6.96
CA GLU A 495 20.41 -20.76 7.66
C GLU A 495 21.53 -19.78 8.02
N ASN A 496 21.99 -19.83 9.28
CA ASN A 496 23.00 -18.92 9.83
C ASN A 496 22.61 -17.44 9.83
N ASN A 497 21.33 -17.07 9.73
CA ASN A 497 20.91 -15.67 9.81
C ASN A 497 21.27 -15.04 11.17
N SER A 498 21.78 -13.81 11.14
CA SER A 498 22.09 -12.99 12.31
C SER A 498 22.16 -11.51 11.93
N LYS A 499 22.47 -10.62 12.88
CA LYS A 499 22.75 -9.21 12.58
C LYS A 499 23.98 -9.02 11.68
N LYS A 500 24.94 -9.95 11.72
CA LYS A 500 26.15 -9.92 10.89
C LYS A 500 25.94 -10.63 9.55
N ASN A 501 25.23 -11.75 9.57
CA ASN A 501 25.07 -12.63 8.41
C ASN A 501 23.86 -12.20 7.59
N VAL A 502 24.02 -11.11 6.85
CA VAL A 502 22.94 -10.49 6.05
C VAL A 502 22.96 -10.91 4.58
N TYR A 503 24.04 -11.54 4.11
CA TYR A 503 24.26 -11.81 2.69
C TYR A 503 23.90 -13.24 2.30
N ILE A 504 23.16 -13.40 1.21
CA ILE A 504 22.77 -14.71 0.68
C ILE A 504 23.95 -15.31 -0.10
N GLN A 505 24.49 -16.42 0.38
CA GLN A 505 25.58 -17.18 -0.24
C GLN A 505 25.06 -18.11 -1.33
N SER A 506 23.93 -18.77 -1.07
CA SER A 506 23.22 -19.65 -2.01
C SER A 506 21.75 -19.72 -1.63
N ALA A 507 20.87 -20.02 -2.59
CA ALA A 507 19.45 -20.19 -2.37
C ALA A 507 18.93 -21.45 -3.05
N THR A 508 17.96 -22.13 -2.43
CA THR A 508 17.21 -23.20 -3.09
C THR A 508 15.72 -23.00 -2.89
N LEU A 509 14.92 -23.29 -3.90
CA LEU A 509 13.47 -23.32 -3.83
C LEU A 509 13.02 -24.76 -4.07
N ASN A 510 12.37 -25.36 -3.06
CA ASN A 510 11.92 -26.74 -3.09
C ASN A 510 13.05 -27.74 -3.46
N GLY A 511 14.26 -27.48 -2.93
CA GLY A 511 15.46 -28.29 -3.15
C GLY A 511 16.16 -28.06 -4.50
N LYS A 512 15.63 -27.21 -5.38
CA LYS A 512 16.27 -26.81 -6.64
C LYS A 512 17.06 -25.53 -6.43
N ASP A 513 18.24 -25.45 -7.04
CA ASP A 513 19.07 -24.25 -7.00
C ASP A 513 18.32 -23.03 -7.56
N LEU A 514 18.42 -21.89 -6.87
CA LEU A 514 17.75 -20.64 -7.23
C LEU A 514 18.79 -19.53 -7.39
N GLN A 515 19.12 -19.23 -8.65
CA GLN A 515 20.03 -18.14 -9.01
C GLN A 515 19.32 -16.79 -9.18
N HIS A 516 18.06 -16.82 -9.63
CA HIS A 516 17.26 -15.62 -9.82
C HIS A 516 17.18 -14.75 -8.56
N ASN A 517 17.08 -13.44 -8.77
CA ASN A 517 16.87 -12.44 -7.71
C ASN A 517 15.38 -12.22 -7.40
N PHE A 518 14.52 -13.15 -7.78
CA PHE A 518 13.09 -13.10 -7.55
C PHE A 518 12.52 -14.52 -7.43
N ILE A 519 11.31 -14.62 -6.88
CA ILE A 519 10.45 -15.82 -6.94
C ILE A 519 9.10 -15.43 -7.53
N TYR A 520 8.36 -16.39 -8.05
CA TYR A 520 7.01 -16.17 -8.54
C TYR A 520 5.98 -16.28 -7.42
N HIS A 521 4.84 -15.62 -7.58
CA HIS A 521 3.70 -15.74 -6.67
C HIS A 521 3.21 -17.19 -6.58
N SER A 522 3.27 -17.92 -7.69
CA SER A 522 2.93 -19.34 -7.74
C SER A 522 3.87 -20.20 -6.90
N ASP A 523 5.14 -19.82 -6.72
CA ASP A 523 6.08 -20.51 -5.83
C ASP A 523 5.64 -20.42 -4.37
N ILE A 524 5.05 -19.29 -3.98
CA ILE A 524 4.47 -19.08 -2.65
C ILE A 524 3.16 -19.84 -2.54
N MET A 525 2.22 -19.62 -3.47
CA MET A 525 0.86 -20.17 -3.41
C MET A 525 0.80 -21.69 -3.56
N ASN A 526 1.82 -22.31 -4.17
CA ASN A 526 1.97 -23.76 -4.21
C ASN A 526 2.52 -24.37 -2.92
N GLY A 527 2.92 -23.54 -1.95
CA GLY A 527 3.62 -23.95 -0.75
C GLY A 527 5.02 -24.47 -1.05
N GLY A 528 5.69 -24.93 -0.01
CA GLY A 528 7.04 -25.45 -0.09
C GLY A 528 8.04 -24.65 0.73
N THR A 529 9.31 -24.70 0.35
CA THR A 529 10.41 -24.14 1.15
C THR A 529 11.42 -23.39 0.29
N LEU A 530 11.65 -22.12 0.62
CA LEU A 530 12.80 -21.34 0.18
C LEU A 530 13.89 -21.43 1.26
N VAL A 531 15.05 -21.98 0.93
CA VAL A 531 16.20 -22.07 1.84
C VAL A 531 17.28 -21.10 1.37
N LEU A 532 17.70 -20.20 2.26
CA LEU A 532 18.73 -19.19 2.04
C LEU A 532 19.89 -19.48 2.99
N LYS A 533 21.10 -19.69 2.44
CA LYS A 533 22.31 -19.81 3.26
C LYS A 533 22.91 -18.43 3.44
N MET A 534 22.95 -17.95 4.68
CA MET A 534 23.40 -16.60 5.00
C MET A 534 24.90 -16.58 5.37
N GLY A 535 25.56 -15.45 5.11
CA GLY A 535 26.97 -15.21 5.43
C GLY A 535 27.23 -13.73 5.73
N ASP A 536 28.38 -13.45 6.34
CA ASP A 536 28.80 -12.10 6.75
C ASP A 536 29.55 -11.31 5.68
N GLN A 537 29.91 -11.95 4.57
CA GLN A 537 30.52 -11.33 3.41
C GLN A 537 29.60 -11.47 2.18
N PRO A 538 29.57 -10.46 1.29
CA PRO A 538 28.76 -10.54 0.08
C PRO A 538 29.27 -11.64 -0.87
N ASN A 539 28.37 -12.47 -1.39
CA ASN A 539 28.67 -13.31 -2.55
C ASN A 539 28.46 -12.49 -3.83
N THR A 540 29.55 -11.98 -4.41
CA THR A 540 29.49 -11.13 -5.60
C THR A 540 29.34 -11.91 -6.92
N GLN A 541 29.18 -13.23 -6.85
CA GLN A 541 29.02 -14.11 -8.02
C GLN A 541 27.58 -14.64 -8.18
N ARG A 542 26.70 -14.43 -7.20
CA ARG A 542 25.30 -14.88 -7.24
C ARG A 542 24.39 -13.80 -7.81
N GLY A 543 23.46 -14.17 -8.69
CA GLY A 543 22.39 -13.29 -9.13
C GLY A 543 22.87 -12.13 -10.00
N ILE A 544 23.89 -12.38 -10.83
CA ILE A 544 24.52 -11.36 -11.70
C ILE A 544 24.28 -11.64 -13.19
N ALA A 545 23.67 -12.78 -13.54
CA ALA A 545 23.33 -13.07 -14.92
C ALA A 545 22.18 -12.17 -15.40
N GLU A 546 21.98 -12.06 -16.71
CA GLU A 546 20.91 -11.22 -17.25
C GLU A 546 19.53 -11.81 -16.91
N GLU A 547 19.41 -13.13 -16.95
CA GLU A 547 18.24 -13.92 -16.58
C GLU A 547 17.94 -13.93 -15.07
N ASP A 548 18.88 -13.49 -14.23
CA ASP A 548 18.66 -13.38 -12.79
C ASP A 548 17.93 -12.08 -12.41
N ARG A 549 17.82 -11.13 -13.35
CA ARG A 549 17.14 -9.84 -13.13
C ARG A 549 15.64 -10.04 -13.02
N PRO A 550 14.97 -9.30 -12.12
CA PRO A 550 13.52 -9.29 -12.11
C PRO A 550 12.92 -8.61 -13.35
N PHE A 551 11.59 -8.69 -13.46
CA PHE A 551 10.80 -8.21 -14.59
C PHE A 551 11.12 -6.76 -14.98
N SER A 552 11.24 -6.52 -16.29
CA SER A 552 11.09 -5.20 -16.92
C SER A 552 10.39 -5.39 -18.25
N VAL A 553 9.55 -4.42 -18.65
CA VAL A 553 8.83 -4.50 -19.92
C VAL A 553 9.76 -4.34 -21.13
N SER A 554 10.80 -3.49 -21.03
CA SER A 554 11.86 -3.46 -22.03
C SER A 554 12.71 -4.73 -21.91
N LYS A 555 13.03 -5.33 -23.06
CA LYS A 555 13.71 -6.63 -23.16
C LYS A 555 15.21 -6.54 -23.29
#